data_AF-A0ABF7QD03-F1
#
_entry.id   AF-A0ABF7QD03-F1
#
_cell.length_a   1.000
_cell.length_b   1.000
_cell.length_c   1.000
_cell.angle_alpha   90.00
_cell.angle_beta   90.00
_cell.angle_gamma   90.00
#
_symmetry.space_group_name_H-M   'P 1'
#
loop_
_entity.id
_entity.type
_entity.pdbx_description
1 polymer ?
#
loop_
_entity_poly.entity_id
_entity_poly.type
_entity_poly.pdbx_seq_one_letter_code
_entity_poly.pdbx_strand_id
1 'polypeptide(L)'
;MAYSEDHIALAAEYALGTLDAAERAQVETMMAVDSDFAAVVQAWEFRLSALNQMVGLVEPRPELWERIKAEIARTAPVAQVSPTTAAVVAAPVAVDAPEPPGAIVLDAPPVLAADGPAVTAAEDGSATGKTTELKAERTEAVAADNTNVIQLSSKVRQLRIVANVMTAVAAMLLALLGVQIYRPELLPPPLQPKARVQTAEVKVPAGAQPSAQFVALLQKDAASPAFILTVDAGSKTYTVRRVGAAPEPGKSFELWIVSDKLQKPRSLGVIGGSDFTSRPVLSAYDADTVSRATYAVTVEPEGGSPTGQATGPIVFTGKLIETVPPSR
;
A
#
# COMPACT_ATOMS: atom_id res chain seq x y z
N MET A 1 5.48 13.85 -6.22
CA MET A 1 5.25 15.34 -6.12
C MET A 1 3.78 15.61 -5.78
N ALA A 2 3.33 16.85 -5.60
CA ALA A 2 1.89 17.14 -5.55
C ALA A 2 1.35 17.31 -6.98
N TYR A 3 0.40 16.46 -7.38
CA TYR A 3 -0.26 16.54 -8.69
C TYR A 3 -1.21 17.74 -8.77
N SER A 4 -1.36 18.34 -9.96
CA SER A 4 -2.43 19.32 -10.19
C SER A 4 -3.80 18.61 -10.19
N GLU A 5 -4.85 19.40 -9.99
CA GLU A 5 -6.23 18.93 -10.00
C GLU A 5 -6.58 18.25 -11.34
N ASP A 6 -6.07 18.79 -12.46
CA ASP A 6 -6.24 18.22 -13.81
C ASP A 6 -5.66 16.80 -13.93
N HIS A 7 -4.49 16.55 -13.35
CA HIS A 7 -3.87 15.22 -13.35
C HIS A 7 -4.68 14.22 -12.51
N ILE A 8 -5.26 14.67 -11.39
CA ILE A 8 -6.11 13.84 -10.53
C ILE A 8 -7.45 13.53 -11.22
N ALA A 9 -8.00 14.48 -11.97
CA ALA A 9 -9.18 14.30 -12.81
C ALA A 9 -8.91 13.32 -13.96
N LEU A 10 -7.83 13.50 -14.72
CA LEU A 10 -7.41 12.62 -15.80
C LEU A 10 -7.20 11.17 -15.33
N ALA A 11 -6.62 10.99 -14.15
CA ALA A 11 -6.48 9.67 -13.52
C ALA A 11 -7.82 9.03 -13.14
N ALA A 12 -8.82 9.83 -12.72
CA ALA A 12 -10.17 9.36 -12.42
C ALA A 12 -10.94 8.97 -13.69
N GLU A 13 -10.82 9.76 -14.76
CA GLU A 13 -11.45 9.50 -16.07
C GLU A 13 -10.85 8.27 -16.75
N TYR A 14 -9.53 8.06 -16.63
CA TYR A 14 -8.89 6.82 -17.06
C TYR A 14 -9.46 5.60 -16.32
N ALA A 15 -9.57 5.68 -14.98
CA ALA A 15 -10.09 4.60 -14.14
C ALA A 15 -11.60 4.32 -14.36
N LEU A 16 -12.37 5.34 -14.74
CA LEU A 16 -13.77 5.22 -15.19
C LEU A 16 -13.88 4.69 -16.63
N GLY A 17 -12.79 4.73 -17.40
CA GLY A 17 -12.75 4.32 -18.81
C GLY A 17 -13.45 5.30 -19.77
N THR A 18 -13.58 6.58 -19.39
CA THR A 18 -14.30 7.61 -20.18
C THR A 18 -13.41 8.35 -21.19
N LEU A 19 -12.09 8.22 -21.09
CA LEU A 19 -11.12 8.84 -22.00
C LEU A 19 -11.16 8.26 -23.41
N ASP A 20 -10.79 9.07 -24.40
CA ASP A 20 -10.60 8.60 -25.77
C ASP A 20 -9.30 7.79 -25.95
N ALA A 21 -9.09 7.23 -27.14
CA ALA A 21 -7.93 6.37 -27.41
C ALA A 21 -6.57 7.10 -27.37
N ALA A 22 -6.53 8.40 -27.66
CA ALA A 22 -5.31 9.19 -27.64
C ALA A 22 -4.98 9.65 -26.21
N GLU A 23 -5.98 10.13 -25.47
CA GLU A 23 -5.86 10.49 -24.05
C GLU A 23 -5.48 9.27 -23.20
N ARG A 24 -6.05 8.10 -23.49
CA ARG A 24 -5.69 6.84 -22.83
C ARG A 24 -4.21 6.48 -23.06
N ALA A 25 -3.73 6.56 -24.30
CA ALA A 25 -2.33 6.30 -24.63
C ALA A 25 -1.37 7.32 -23.98
N GLN A 26 -1.80 8.57 -23.80
CA GLN A 26 -1.06 9.57 -23.03
C GLN A 26 -0.94 9.15 -21.55
N VAL A 27 -2.04 8.75 -20.90
CA VAL A 27 -2.02 8.27 -19.51
C VAL A 27 -1.16 7.02 -19.35
N GLU A 28 -1.27 6.04 -20.26
CA GLU A 28 -0.42 4.84 -20.25
C GLU A 28 1.08 5.19 -20.39
N THR A 29 1.42 6.16 -21.24
CA THR A 29 2.79 6.67 -21.38
C THR A 29 3.26 7.38 -20.11
N MET A 30 2.39 8.17 -19.46
CA MET A 30 2.70 8.81 -18.18
C MET A 30 2.93 7.77 -17.07
N MET A 31 2.10 6.75 -16.96
CA MET A 31 2.25 5.66 -15.99
C MET A 31 3.53 4.83 -16.20
N ALA A 32 4.01 4.72 -17.45
CA ALA A 32 5.27 4.04 -17.76
C ALA A 32 6.52 4.84 -17.33
N VAL A 33 6.40 6.15 -17.11
CA VAL A 33 7.50 7.06 -16.73
C VAL A 33 7.40 7.49 -15.26
N ASP A 34 6.19 7.62 -14.72
CA ASP A 34 5.89 8.13 -13.38
C ASP A 34 5.09 7.11 -12.54
N SER A 35 5.79 6.47 -11.61
CA SER A 35 5.19 5.51 -10.66
C SER A 35 4.31 6.16 -9.60
N ASP A 36 4.56 7.41 -9.22
CA ASP A 36 3.71 8.15 -8.27
C ASP A 36 2.34 8.42 -8.94
N PHE A 37 2.33 8.73 -10.25
CA PHE A 37 1.10 8.95 -11.01
C PHE A 37 0.34 7.63 -11.23
N ALA A 38 1.05 6.55 -11.54
CA ALA A 38 0.45 5.21 -11.60
C ALA A 38 -0.21 4.78 -10.27
N ALA A 39 0.32 5.22 -9.12
CA ALA A 39 -0.32 5.00 -7.82
C ALA A 39 -1.61 5.82 -7.62
N VAL A 40 -1.71 7.02 -8.21
CA VAL A 40 -2.96 7.82 -8.21
C VAL A 40 -4.05 7.12 -9.03
N VAL A 41 -3.71 6.58 -10.21
CA VAL A 41 -4.64 5.80 -11.04
C VAL A 41 -5.12 4.55 -10.30
N GLN A 42 -4.22 3.74 -9.74
CA GLN A 42 -4.57 2.56 -8.96
C GLN A 42 -5.45 2.89 -7.74
N ALA A 43 -5.22 4.04 -7.08
CA ALA A 43 -6.05 4.49 -5.98
C ALA A 43 -7.50 4.82 -6.42
N TRP A 44 -7.70 5.29 -7.65
CA TRP A 44 -9.04 5.48 -8.23
C TRP A 44 -9.68 4.16 -8.61
N GLU A 45 -8.97 3.26 -9.31
CA GLU A 45 -9.46 1.92 -9.65
C GLU A 45 -9.91 1.14 -8.41
N PHE A 46 -9.12 1.18 -7.33
CA PHE A 46 -9.46 0.54 -6.06
C PHE A 46 -10.73 1.12 -5.42
N ARG A 47 -10.90 2.45 -5.43
CA ARG A 47 -12.12 3.11 -4.91
C ARG A 47 -13.35 2.72 -5.72
N LEU A 48 -13.23 2.66 -7.05
CA LEU A 48 -14.33 2.32 -7.95
C LEU A 48 -14.66 0.83 -7.94
N SER A 49 -13.69 -0.05 -7.62
CA SER A 49 -13.90 -1.50 -7.48
C SER A 49 -14.99 -1.87 -6.45
N ALA A 50 -15.20 -1.03 -5.42
CA ALA A 50 -16.28 -1.21 -4.46
C ALA A 50 -17.69 -1.12 -5.11
N LEU A 51 -17.85 -0.30 -6.16
CA LEU A 51 -19.09 -0.19 -6.92
C LEU A 51 -19.35 -1.44 -7.78
N ASN A 52 -18.29 -2.07 -8.29
CA ASN A 52 -18.40 -3.30 -9.08
C ASN A 52 -18.95 -4.47 -8.23
N GLN A 53 -18.68 -4.50 -6.92
CA GLN A 53 -19.27 -5.48 -5.99
C GLN A 53 -20.78 -5.29 -5.78
N MET A 54 -21.35 -4.15 -6.17
CA MET A 54 -22.79 -3.88 -6.11
C MET A 54 -23.54 -4.35 -7.37
N VAL A 55 -22.82 -4.76 -8.42
CA VAL A 55 -23.40 -5.30 -9.66
C VAL A 55 -23.74 -6.77 -9.45
N GLY A 56 -25.00 -7.14 -9.71
CA GLY A 56 -25.44 -8.53 -9.61
C GLY A 56 -24.75 -9.44 -10.63
N LEU A 57 -24.48 -10.68 -10.25
CA LEU A 57 -23.93 -11.69 -11.17
C LEU A 57 -24.92 -11.96 -12.31
N VAL A 58 -24.46 -11.77 -13.55
CA VAL A 58 -25.19 -12.16 -14.76
C VAL A 58 -24.48 -13.36 -15.37
N GLU A 59 -25.18 -14.48 -15.51
CA GLU A 59 -24.61 -15.68 -16.11
C GLU A 59 -24.33 -15.46 -17.61
N PRO A 60 -23.09 -15.66 -18.09
CA PRO A 60 -22.77 -15.55 -19.51
C PRO A 60 -23.39 -16.72 -20.29
N ARG A 61 -23.61 -16.52 -21.60
CA ARG A 61 -24.07 -17.61 -22.48
C ARG A 61 -23.06 -18.79 -22.44
N PRO A 62 -23.51 -20.06 -22.34
CA PRO A 62 -22.61 -21.21 -22.20
C PRO A 62 -21.55 -21.34 -23.30
N GLU A 63 -21.90 -20.97 -24.53
CA GLU A 63 -21.02 -20.96 -25.72
C GLU A 63 -19.89 -19.92 -25.66
N LEU A 64 -19.97 -18.92 -24.77
CA LEU A 64 -19.00 -17.83 -24.71
C LEU A 64 -17.59 -18.34 -24.35
N TRP A 65 -17.50 -19.34 -23.47
CA TRP A 65 -16.23 -19.90 -23.04
C TRP A 65 -15.47 -20.60 -24.19
N GLU A 66 -16.20 -21.38 -25.01
CA GLU A 66 -15.62 -22.02 -26.19
C GLU A 66 -15.14 -20.99 -27.23
N ARG A 67 -15.89 -19.91 -27.41
CA ARG A 67 -15.49 -18.80 -28.28
C ARG A 67 -14.23 -18.08 -27.78
N ILE A 68 -14.12 -17.83 -26.47
CA ILE A 68 -12.92 -17.22 -25.86
C ILE A 68 -11.70 -18.14 -26.08
N LYS A 69 -11.82 -19.44 -25.81
CA LYS A 69 -10.73 -20.40 -26.06
C LYS A 69 -10.30 -20.41 -27.53
N ALA A 70 -11.26 -20.41 -28.46
CA ALA A 70 -10.97 -20.40 -29.90
C ALA A 70 -10.30 -19.10 -30.37
N GLU A 71 -10.62 -17.95 -29.77
CA GLU A 71 -10.01 -16.66 -30.12
C GLU A 71 -8.59 -16.54 -29.55
N ILE A 72 -8.38 -16.97 -28.30
CA ILE A 72 -7.04 -17.03 -27.68
C ILE A 72 -6.13 -17.97 -28.48
N ALA A 73 -6.61 -19.16 -28.87
CA ALA A 73 -5.85 -20.10 -29.68
C ALA A 73 -5.48 -19.56 -31.07
N ARG A 74 -6.31 -18.68 -31.65
CA ARG A 74 -6.02 -18.01 -32.94
C ARG A 74 -5.02 -16.85 -32.80
N THR A 75 -5.04 -16.17 -31.66
CA THR A 75 -4.22 -14.97 -31.39
C THR A 75 -2.86 -15.33 -30.78
N ALA A 76 -2.73 -16.52 -30.19
CA ALA A 76 -1.48 -17.02 -29.65
C ALA A 76 -0.40 -17.14 -30.74
N PRO A 77 0.75 -16.43 -30.62
CA PRO A 77 1.87 -16.61 -31.54
C PRO A 77 2.39 -18.05 -31.42
N VAL A 78 2.32 -18.81 -32.51
CA VAL A 78 2.98 -20.12 -32.58
C VAL A 78 4.48 -19.86 -32.61
N ALA A 79 5.11 -19.86 -31.44
CA ALA A 79 6.55 -19.84 -31.28
C ALA A 79 7.14 -21.14 -31.84
N GLN A 80 7.35 -21.19 -33.16
CA GLN A 80 7.99 -22.30 -33.85
C GLN A 80 9.48 -22.35 -33.49
N VAL A 81 9.79 -22.90 -32.32
CA VAL A 81 11.12 -23.41 -31.99
C VAL A 81 11.41 -24.63 -32.86
N SER A 82 11.76 -24.36 -34.13
CA SER A 82 12.39 -25.33 -35.00
C SER A 82 13.73 -25.72 -34.37
N PRO A 83 13.99 -27.01 -34.08
CA PRO A 83 15.26 -27.44 -33.51
C PRO A 83 16.33 -27.36 -34.60
N THR A 84 16.96 -26.19 -34.75
CA THR A 84 18.19 -26.07 -35.52
C THR A 84 19.28 -26.81 -34.76
N THR A 85 19.60 -28.02 -35.21
CA THR A 85 20.76 -28.78 -34.76
C THR A 85 22.04 -28.10 -35.26
N ALA A 86 22.41 -27.00 -34.62
CA ALA A 86 23.74 -26.40 -34.72
C ALA A 86 24.62 -27.03 -33.65
N ALA A 87 25.34 -28.09 -34.01
CA ALA A 87 26.35 -28.70 -33.16
C ALA A 87 27.54 -27.74 -33.01
N VAL A 88 27.53 -26.91 -31.96
CA VAL A 88 28.70 -26.10 -31.57
C VAL A 88 29.69 -27.01 -30.87
N VAL A 89 30.67 -27.51 -31.62
CA VAL A 89 31.83 -28.20 -31.07
C VAL A 89 32.66 -27.19 -30.27
N ALA A 90 32.89 -27.48 -29.00
CA ALA A 90 33.69 -26.62 -28.13
C ALA A 90 35.18 -26.69 -28.49
N ALA A 91 35.81 -25.51 -28.58
CA ALA A 91 37.26 -25.35 -28.52
C ALA A 91 37.57 -24.26 -27.48
N PRO A 92 38.38 -24.54 -26.44
CA PRO A 92 38.65 -23.57 -25.38
C PRO A 92 39.72 -22.56 -25.83
N VAL A 93 39.40 -21.27 -25.78
CA VAL A 93 40.41 -20.21 -25.81
C VAL A 93 40.74 -19.82 -24.38
N ALA A 94 42.04 -19.81 -24.06
CA ALA A 94 42.53 -19.63 -22.70
C ALA A 94 42.23 -18.23 -22.15
N VAL A 95 41.97 -18.18 -20.85
CA VAL A 95 41.96 -16.96 -20.05
C VAL A 95 43.40 -16.53 -19.82
N ASP A 96 43.74 -15.29 -20.18
CA ASP A 96 44.98 -14.65 -19.75
C ASP A 96 44.70 -13.25 -19.19
N ALA A 97 44.98 -13.12 -17.89
CA ALA A 97 45.07 -11.92 -17.06
C ALA A 97 45.57 -12.42 -15.69
N PRO A 98 46.62 -11.83 -15.09
CA PRO A 98 46.45 -10.49 -14.52
C PRO A 98 47.72 -9.61 -14.45
N GLU A 99 47.56 -8.27 -14.52
CA GLU A 99 48.27 -7.33 -13.62
C GLU A 99 47.75 -5.87 -13.74
N PRO A 100 47.36 -5.24 -12.62
CA PRO A 100 47.46 -3.79 -12.36
C PRO A 100 48.57 -3.53 -11.30
N PRO A 101 48.94 -2.27 -10.92
CA PRO A 101 48.31 -0.99 -11.26
C PRO A 101 49.27 0.13 -11.74
N GLY A 102 48.83 0.92 -12.71
CA GLY A 102 49.40 2.24 -13.01
C GLY A 102 48.60 3.36 -12.33
N ALA A 103 49.22 4.12 -11.42
CA ALA A 103 48.54 5.19 -10.68
C ALA A 103 48.15 6.37 -11.57
N ILE A 104 46.93 6.89 -11.39
CA ILE A 104 46.56 8.25 -11.79
C ILE A 104 46.25 9.03 -10.52
N VAL A 105 46.88 10.21 -10.42
CA VAL A 105 46.97 11.03 -9.22
C VAL A 105 45.69 11.82 -8.99
N LEU A 106 45.20 11.80 -7.75
CA LEU A 106 44.25 12.79 -7.23
C LEU A 106 44.98 14.13 -7.11
N ASP A 107 44.51 15.17 -7.78
CA ASP A 107 44.96 16.55 -7.52
C ASP A 107 43.78 17.49 -7.22
N ALA A 108 43.82 18.02 -6.01
CA ALA A 108 43.07 19.13 -5.45
C ALA A 108 43.69 19.46 -4.07
N PRO A 109 43.66 20.69 -3.56
CA PRO A 109 43.26 21.97 -4.17
C PRO A 109 44.45 22.97 -4.16
N PRO A 110 44.21 24.31 -4.12
CA PRO A 110 44.36 24.90 -2.79
C PRO A 110 43.29 25.93 -2.39
N VAL A 111 43.11 26.01 -1.07
CA VAL A 111 42.39 27.08 -0.34
C VAL A 111 43.14 28.42 -0.42
N LEU A 112 42.39 29.52 -0.43
CA LEU A 112 42.86 30.84 -0.02
C LEU A 112 41.90 31.44 1.01
N ALA A 113 42.46 32.23 1.93
CA ALA A 113 41.86 32.52 3.23
C ALA A 113 41.10 33.85 3.29
N ALA A 114 40.41 34.01 4.42
CA ALA A 114 39.74 35.17 4.99
C ALA A 114 40.31 36.57 4.64
N ASP A 115 39.42 37.57 4.62
CA ASP A 115 39.41 38.54 5.72
C ASP A 115 38.01 39.16 5.95
N GLY A 116 37.81 39.80 7.11
CA GLY A 116 36.66 40.65 7.44
C GLY A 116 36.84 42.09 6.91
N PRO A 117 36.12 43.13 7.44
CA PRO A 117 35.46 43.18 8.75
C PRO A 117 34.01 43.73 8.74
N ALA A 118 33.40 43.80 9.93
CA ALA A 118 32.14 44.49 10.20
C ALA A 118 32.36 45.94 10.66
N VAL A 119 31.43 46.86 10.34
CA VAL A 119 31.22 48.14 11.05
C VAL A 119 29.71 48.47 11.16
N THR A 120 29.39 49.23 12.20
CA THR A 120 28.11 49.51 12.88
C THR A 120 27.24 50.66 12.33
N ALA A 121 26.07 50.83 12.98
CA ALA A 121 25.19 52.02 13.16
C ALA A 121 23.85 51.96 12.39
N ALA A 122 22.67 51.90 13.04
CA ALA A 122 21.99 52.88 13.92
C ALA A 122 21.29 54.00 13.08
N GLU A 123 20.11 54.54 13.40
CA GLU A 123 19.18 54.37 14.55
C GLU A 123 17.76 54.90 14.22
N ASP A 124 16.91 54.98 15.24
CA ASP A 124 15.71 55.85 15.39
C ASP A 124 14.35 55.53 14.72
N GLY A 125 13.28 55.77 15.50
CA GLY A 125 11.89 55.74 15.02
C GLY A 125 10.76 55.47 16.02
N SER A 126 10.95 55.62 17.35
CA SER A 126 9.88 55.39 18.34
C SER A 126 9.06 56.65 18.65
N ALA A 127 7.72 56.54 18.72
CA ALA A 127 6.85 57.57 19.29
C ALA A 127 5.65 56.96 20.03
N THR A 128 5.50 57.31 21.31
CA THR A 128 4.44 56.84 22.23
C THR A 128 3.63 58.02 22.77
N GLY A 129 2.33 57.81 23.04
CA GLY A 129 1.57 58.65 23.99
C GLY A 129 0.05 58.51 23.86
N LYS A 130 -0.77 58.92 24.83
CA LYS A 130 -0.58 59.09 26.29
C LYS A 130 -1.99 59.16 26.96
N THR A 131 -2.02 59.22 28.28
CA THR A 131 -3.17 58.88 29.16
C THR A 131 -4.00 60.10 29.67
N THR A 132 -5.26 59.81 30.08
CA THR A 132 -6.04 60.39 31.23
C THR A 132 -6.81 61.73 31.14
N GLU A 133 -7.71 61.89 32.14
CA GLU A 133 -8.36 63.10 32.71
C GLU A 133 -9.85 63.36 32.30
N LEU A 134 -10.78 63.88 33.14
CA LEU A 134 -10.76 64.39 34.55
C LEU A 134 -12.21 64.56 35.13
N LYS A 135 -12.31 64.93 36.44
CA LYS A 135 -13.31 65.84 37.10
C LYS A 135 -14.62 65.29 37.70
N ALA A 136 -15.28 65.90 38.72
CA ALA A 136 -14.90 66.38 40.08
C ALA A 136 -16.17 66.84 40.89
N GLU A 137 -16.00 67.19 42.18
CA GLU A 137 -16.89 67.97 43.10
C GLU A 137 -18.14 67.23 43.71
N ARG A 138 -18.55 67.31 45.00
CA ARG A 138 -18.71 68.30 46.12
C ARG A 138 -20.22 68.64 46.34
N THR A 139 -20.83 68.90 47.51
CA THR A 139 -20.43 69.06 48.94
C THR A 139 -21.65 68.78 49.88
N GLU A 140 -21.44 68.34 51.15
CA GLU A 140 -22.32 68.52 52.35
C GLU A 140 -23.80 68.01 52.34
N ALA A 141 -24.55 67.85 53.45
CA ALA A 141 -24.25 67.43 54.84
C ALA A 141 -25.54 66.99 55.59
N VAL A 142 -25.37 66.03 56.52
CA VAL A 142 -26.22 65.67 57.70
C VAL A 142 -27.75 65.89 57.64
N ALA A 143 -28.48 64.78 57.49
CA ALA A 143 -29.75 64.54 58.19
C ALA A 143 -29.91 63.02 58.44
N ALA A 144 -29.74 62.60 59.69
CA ALA A 144 -29.86 61.19 60.09
C ALA A 144 -31.31 60.81 60.45
N ASP A 145 -31.50 59.51 60.71
CA ASP A 145 -32.62 58.94 61.49
C ASP A 145 -33.92 58.50 60.78
N ASN A 146 -33.89 58.26 59.46
CA ASN A 146 -34.88 57.37 58.81
C ASN A 146 -34.26 56.36 57.81
N THR A 147 -32.94 56.42 57.61
CA THR A 147 -32.24 55.72 56.51
C THR A 147 -32.09 54.20 56.75
N ASN A 148 -32.16 53.73 57.99
CA ASN A 148 -31.71 52.37 58.35
C ASN A 148 -32.64 51.25 57.82
N VAL A 149 -33.95 51.48 57.75
CA VAL A 149 -34.92 50.44 57.31
C VAL A 149 -34.94 50.27 55.77
N ILE A 150 -34.64 51.34 55.02
CA ILE A 150 -34.54 51.31 53.55
C ILE A 150 -33.18 50.71 53.08
N GLN A 151 -32.14 50.81 53.91
CA GLN A 151 -30.81 50.23 53.64
C GLN A 151 -30.76 48.69 53.76
N LEU A 152 -31.66 48.07 54.52
CA LEU A 152 -31.66 46.62 54.71
C LEU A 152 -32.46 45.86 53.63
N SER A 153 -33.62 46.39 53.24
CA SER A 153 -34.50 45.79 52.22
C SER A 153 -33.89 45.85 50.80
N SER A 154 -33.17 46.93 50.48
CA SER A 154 -32.45 47.09 49.22
C SER A 154 -31.29 46.09 49.08
N LYS A 155 -30.49 45.90 50.12
CA LYS A 155 -29.37 44.92 50.13
C LYS A 155 -29.84 43.47 49.93
N VAL A 156 -30.93 43.06 50.58
CA VAL A 156 -31.48 41.69 50.40
C VAL A 156 -32.05 41.49 48.98
N ARG A 157 -32.66 42.54 48.38
CA ARG A 157 -33.14 42.48 47.00
C ARG A 157 -31.98 42.42 46.00
N GLN A 158 -30.91 43.20 46.19
CA GLN A 158 -29.70 43.13 45.36
C GLN A 158 -28.99 41.79 45.47
N LEU A 159 -28.82 41.24 46.68
CA LEU A 159 -28.24 39.89 46.88
C LEU A 159 -29.05 38.80 46.16
N ARG A 160 -30.38 38.87 46.18
CA ARG A 160 -31.25 37.94 45.42
C ARG A 160 -31.12 38.12 43.91
N ILE A 161 -31.01 39.35 43.41
CA ILE A 161 -30.80 39.61 41.98
C ILE A 161 -29.43 39.09 41.53
N VAL A 162 -28.36 39.35 42.28
CA VAL A 162 -27.01 38.84 41.99
C VAL A 162 -26.98 37.32 42.03
N ALA A 163 -27.62 36.67 43.02
CA ALA A 163 -27.73 35.23 43.08
C ALA A 163 -28.44 34.63 41.86
N ASN A 164 -29.55 35.24 41.41
CA ASN A 164 -30.32 34.78 40.24
C ASN A 164 -29.56 35.00 38.92
N VAL A 165 -28.78 36.08 38.79
CA VAL A 165 -27.91 36.31 37.62
C VAL A 165 -26.76 35.29 37.61
N MET A 166 -26.13 35.03 38.76
CA MET A 166 -25.05 34.05 38.87
C MET A 166 -25.51 32.62 38.56
N THR A 167 -26.71 32.21 38.99
CA THR A 167 -27.25 30.88 38.63
C THR A 167 -27.63 30.78 37.15
N ALA A 168 -28.13 31.85 36.53
CA ALA A 168 -28.37 31.89 35.09
C ALA A 168 -27.06 31.77 34.28
N VAL A 169 -26.01 32.50 34.67
CA VAL A 169 -24.68 32.40 34.06
C VAL A 169 -24.07 31.01 34.27
N ALA A 170 -24.16 30.44 35.47
CA ALA A 170 -23.67 29.09 35.75
C ALA A 170 -24.42 28.02 34.94
N ALA A 171 -25.75 28.12 34.82
CA ALA A 171 -26.55 27.22 33.99
C ALA A 171 -26.19 27.36 32.50
N MET A 172 -25.94 28.57 32.02
CA MET A 172 -25.52 28.80 30.63
C MET A 172 -24.10 28.27 30.36
N LEU A 173 -23.18 28.40 31.31
CA LEU A 173 -21.84 27.79 31.23
C LEU A 173 -21.89 26.26 31.26
N LEU A 174 -22.74 25.66 32.11
CA LEU A 174 -22.94 24.21 32.14
C LEU A 174 -23.62 23.68 30.86
N ALA A 175 -24.56 24.44 30.29
CA ALA A 175 -25.15 24.11 28.99
C ALA A 175 -24.13 24.19 27.86
N LEU A 176 -23.30 25.25 27.82
CA LEU A 176 -22.19 25.39 26.86
C LEU A 176 -21.16 24.26 27.02
N LEU A 177 -20.82 23.86 28.25
CA LEU A 177 -19.92 22.75 28.52
C LEU A 177 -20.52 21.39 28.09
N GLY A 178 -21.82 21.18 28.33
CA GLY A 178 -22.55 20.00 27.84
C GLY A 178 -22.58 19.93 26.30
N VAL A 179 -22.79 21.06 25.63
CA VAL A 179 -22.72 21.16 24.16
C VAL A 179 -21.30 20.90 23.65
N GLN A 180 -20.25 21.42 24.30
CA GLN A 180 -18.86 21.10 23.94
C GLN A 180 -18.56 19.59 24.00
N ILE A 181 -19.13 18.88 24.98
CA ILE A 181 -18.87 17.44 25.19
C ILE A 181 -19.69 16.56 24.22
N TYR A 182 -20.93 16.94 23.91
CA TYR A 182 -21.86 16.08 23.14
C TYR A 182 -22.19 16.52 21.71
N ARG A 183 -22.04 17.82 21.37
CA ARG A 183 -22.42 18.39 20.06
C ARG A 183 -21.51 19.58 19.66
N PRO A 184 -20.20 19.36 19.43
CA PRO A 184 -19.25 20.44 19.12
C PRO A 184 -19.59 21.23 17.84
N GLU A 185 -20.28 20.60 16.88
CA GLU A 185 -20.68 21.17 15.58
C GLU A 185 -21.62 22.40 15.67
N LEU A 186 -22.26 22.64 16.83
CA LEU A 186 -23.22 23.72 17.02
C LEU A 186 -22.58 25.03 17.53
N LEU A 187 -21.25 25.08 17.65
CA LEU A 187 -20.54 26.27 18.12
C LEU A 187 -20.33 27.29 16.99
N PRO A 188 -20.53 28.60 17.25
CA PRO A 188 -20.24 29.64 16.26
C PRO A 188 -18.74 29.66 15.92
N PRO A 189 -18.36 30.07 14.69
CA PRO A 189 -17.01 29.88 14.15
C PRO A 189 -15.81 30.25 15.06
N PRO A 190 -15.81 31.35 15.84
CA PRO A 190 -14.64 31.68 16.68
C PRO A 190 -14.46 30.78 17.91
N LEU A 191 -15.43 29.91 18.25
CA LEU A 191 -15.39 29.02 19.42
C LEU A 191 -15.16 27.55 19.06
N GLN A 192 -15.03 27.22 17.78
CA GLN A 192 -14.68 25.86 17.36
C GLN A 192 -13.20 25.60 17.71
N PRO A 193 -12.88 24.56 18.50
CA PRO A 193 -11.49 24.21 18.77
C PRO A 193 -10.86 23.79 17.44
N LYS A 194 -9.84 24.54 16.99
CA LYS A 194 -9.12 24.23 15.74
C LYS A 194 -8.66 22.78 15.78
N ALA A 195 -9.23 21.94 14.93
CA ALA A 195 -8.90 20.53 14.83
C ALA A 195 -7.40 20.40 14.62
N ARG A 196 -6.68 19.97 15.66
CA ARG A 196 -5.24 19.83 15.58
C ARG A 196 -4.96 18.59 14.75
N VAL A 197 -4.71 18.79 13.47
CA VAL A 197 -4.25 17.77 12.54
C VAL A 197 -2.95 17.21 13.09
N GLN A 198 -3.08 16.13 13.86
CA GLN A 198 -1.95 15.27 14.18
C GLN A 198 -1.73 14.43 12.94
N THR A 199 -0.77 14.86 12.11
CA THR A 199 -0.22 14.03 11.06
C THR A 199 0.47 12.86 11.73
N ALA A 200 -0.29 11.81 12.02
CA ALA A 200 0.27 10.51 12.31
C ALA A 200 1.01 10.10 11.04
N GLU A 201 2.35 10.15 11.09
CA GLU A 201 3.18 9.54 10.06
C GLU A 201 2.93 8.03 10.14
N VAL A 202 1.89 7.58 9.43
CA VAL A 202 1.68 6.16 9.15
C VAL A 202 2.90 5.77 8.33
N LYS A 203 3.87 5.15 9.01
CA LYS A 203 4.95 4.43 8.38
C LYS A 203 4.31 3.28 7.62
N VAL A 204 3.86 3.57 6.39
CA VAL A 204 3.56 2.56 5.39
C VAL A 204 4.79 1.66 5.38
N PRO A 205 4.67 0.36 5.74
CA PRO A 205 5.82 -0.53 5.66
C PRO A 205 6.32 -0.43 4.22
N ALA A 206 7.62 -0.11 4.07
CA ALA A 206 8.21 0.23 2.77
C ALA A 206 7.71 -0.78 1.74
N GLY A 207 6.98 -0.29 0.73
CA GLY A 207 6.15 -1.12 -0.13
C GLY A 207 6.96 -2.32 -0.58
N ALA A 208 6.45 -3.52 -0.32
CA ALA A 208 7.17 -4.75 -0.63
C ALA A 208 7.56 -4.69 -2.11
N GLN A 209 8.85 -4.51 -2.38
CA GLN A 209 9.35 -4.39 -3.75
C GLN A 209 8.83 -5.61 -4.50
N PRO A 210 8.26 -5.46 -5.71
CA PRO A 210 7.67 -6.57 -6.44
C PRO A 210 8.73 -7.66 -6.62
N SER A 211 8.59 -8.71 -5.82
CA SER A 211 9.52 -9.82 -5.80
C SER A 211 9.25 -10.67 -7.04
N ALA A 212 10.28 -11.34 -7.55
CA ALA A 212 10.12 -12.15 -8.75
C ALA A 212 8.98 -13.17 -8.55
N GLN A 213 7.92 -13.03 -9.35
CA GLN A 213 6.77 -13.94 -9.29
C GLN A 213 6.90 -14.95 -10.40
N PHE A 214 6.78 -16.22 -10.01
CA PHE A 214 6.87 -17.35 -10.91
C PHE A 214 5.58 -18.16 -10.87
N VAL A 215 5.13 -18.63 -12.04
CA VAL A 215 3.93 -19.46 -12.18
C VAL A 215 4.26 -20.71 -12.97
N ALA A 216 3.80 -21.88 -12.49
CA ALA A 216 3.83 -23.15 -13.20
C ALA A 216 2.42 -23.71 -13.35
N LEU A 217 2.10 -24.20 -14.55
CA LEU A 217 0.89 -24.98 -14.80
C LEU A 217 1.25 -26.47 -14.66
N LEU A 218 0.72 -27.13 -13.63
CA LEU A 218 0.97 -28.55 -13.37
C LEU A 218 -0.15 -29.35 -14.07
N GLN A 219 0.24 -30.10 -15.09
CA GLN A 219 -0.70 -30.78 -15.97
C GLN A 219 -0.12 -32.10 -16.51
N LYS A 220 -1.00 -32.93 -17.09
CA LYS A 220 -0.63 -34.18 -17.76
C LYS A 220 -0.56 -33.99 -19.28
N ASP A 221 -1.49 -33.21 -19.79
CA ASP A 221 -1.64 -32.77 -21.17
C ASP A 221 -2.05 -31.29 -21.18
N ALA A 222 -1.85 -30.60 -22.30
CA ALA A 222 -2.09 -29.16 -22.41
C ALA A 222 -3.59 -28.76 -22.43
N ALA A 223 -4.50 -29.74 -22.51
CA ALA A 223 -5.94 -29.50 -22.49
C ALA A 223 -6.54 -29.57 -21.07
N SER A 224 -5.84 -30.22 -20.13
CA SER A 224 -6.36 -30.60 -18.81
C SER A 224 -5.46 -30.08 -17.66
N PRO A 225 -5.44 -28.75 -17.40
CA PRO A 225 -4.66 -28.19 -16.31
C PRO A 225 -5.20 -28.64 -14.95
N ALA A 226 -4.37 -29.32 -14.17
CA ALA A 226 -4.77 -29.92 -12.91
C ALA A 226 -4.60 -28.95 -11.74
N PHE A 227 -3.44 -28.28 -11.68
CA PHE A 227 -3.10 -27.29 -10.66
C PHE A 227 -2.33 -26.09 -11.25
N ILE A 228 -2.46 -24.93 -10.61
CA ILE A 228 -1.60 -23.76 -10.83
C ILE A 228 -0.73 -23.61 -9.58
N LEU A 229 0.58 -23.56 -9.76
CA LEU A 229 1.54 -23.27 -8.71
C LEU A 229 2.06 -21.84 -8.91
N THR A 230 1.88 -20.98 -7.92
CA THR A 230 2.50 -19.65 -7.84
C THR A 230 3.60 -19.68 -6.78
N VAL A 231 4.75 -19.09 -7.09
CA VAL A 231 5.88 -18.93 -6.17
C VAL A 231 6.27 -17.46 -6.14
N ASP A 232 6.27 -16.88 -4.93
CA ASP A 232 6.79 -15.53 -4.68
C ASP A 232 8.22 -15.66 -4.14
N ALA A 233 9.19 -15.09 -4.86
CA ALA A 233 10.62 -15.29 -4.55
C ALA A 233 11.09 -14.52 -3.32
N GLY A 234 10.45 -13.41 -2.97
CA GLY A 234 10.80 -12.57 -1.80
C GLY A 234 10.35 -13.20 -0.49
N SER A 235 9.09 -13.61 -0.41
CA SER A 235 8.53 -14.32 0.76
C SER A 235 8.90 -15.81 0.80
N LYS A 236 9.47 -16.35 -0.30
CA LYS A 236 9.74 -17.78 -0.51
C LYS A 236 8.55 -18.68 -0.16
N THR A 237 7.35 -18.18 -0.44
CA THR A 237 6.09 -18.89 -0.21
C THR A 237 5.56 -19.40 -1.53
N TYR A 238 5.12 -20.66 -1.54
CA TYR A 238 4.38 -21.21 -2.66
C TYR A 238 2.89 -21.27 -2.35
N THR A 239 2.07 -21.10 -3.37
CA THR A 239 0.62 -21.32 -3.32
C THR A 239 0.20 -22.19 -4.49
N VAL A 240 -0.39 -23.35 -4.21
CA VAL A 240 -1.02 -24.23 -5.19
C VAL A 240 -2.51 -23.97 -5.20
N ARG A 241 -3.07 -23.69 -6.39
CA ARG A 241 -4.50 -23.71 -6.66
C ARG A 241 -4.88 -24.97 -7.44
N ARG A 242 -5.87 -25.72 -6.97
CA ARG A 242 -6.52 -26.82 -7.68
C ARG A 242 -7.45 -26.25 -8.76
N VAL A 243 -7.45 -26.84 -9.95
CA VAL A 243 -8.28 -26.37 -11.09
C VAL A 243 -9.14 -27.48 -11.68
N GLY A 244 -8.54 -28.66 -11.94
CA GLY A 244 -9.24 -29.81 -12.53
C GLY A 244 -8.99 -31.15 -11.85
N ALA A 245 -8.13 -31.21 -10.83
CA ALA A 245 -7.77 -32.47 -10.16
C ALA A 245 -8.82 -32.92 -9.13
N ALA A 246 -9.67 -33.88 -9.50
CA ALA A 246 -10.57 -34.55 -8.57
C ALA A 246 -9.77 -35.33 -7.50
N PRO A 247 -10.07 -35.17 -6.19
CA PRO A 247 -9.47 -36.00 -5.15
C PRO A 247 -10.04 -37.42 -5.17
N GLU A 248 -9.16 -38.43 -5.04
CA GLU A 248 -9.56 -39.82 -4.84
C GLU A 248 -9.78 -40.10 -3.32
N PRO A 249 -10.83 -40.86 -2.93
CA PRO A 249 -11.04 -41.23 -1.53
C PRO A 249 -9.86 -42.01 -0.93
N GLY A 250 -9.41 -41.64 0.28
CA GLY A 250 -8.26 -42.28 0.95
C GLY A 250 -6.91 -42.00 0.28
N LYS A 251 -6.83 -40.99 -0.59
CA LYS A 251 -5.61 -40.53 -1.25
C LYS A 251 -5.34 -39.06 -0.97
N SER A 252 -4.11 -38.63 -1.20
CA SER A 252 -3.72 -37.23 -1.09
C SER A 252 -2.76 -36.85 -2.21
N PHE A 253 -2.93 -35.66 -2.78
CA PHE A 253 -1.96 -35.12 -3.73
C PHE A 253 -0.79 -34.52 -2.97
N GLU A 254 0.45 -34.85 -3.34
CA GLU A 254 1.65 -34.27 -2.74
C GLU A 254 2.50 -33.54 -3.78
N LEU A 255 2.97 -32.34 -3.43
CA LEU A 255 3.83 -31.53 -4.28
C LEU A 255 5.31 -31.85 -4.01
N TRP A 256 6.09 -31.98 -5.08
CA TRP A 256 7.52 -32.27 -5.04
C TRP A 256 8.32 -31.25 -5.85
N ILE A 257 9.51 -30.93 -5.37
CA ILE A 257 10.53 -30.17 -6.13
C ILE A 257 11.62 -31.13 -6.62
N VAL A 258 11.99 -30.98 -7.90
CA VAL A 258 13.03 -31.77 -8.57
C VAL A 258 13.99 -30.81 -9.28
N SER A 259 15.28 -30.89 -8.96
CA SER A 259 16.35 -30.11 -9.60
C SER A 259 17.60 -30.99 -9.69
N ASP A 260 18.43 -30.68 -10.68
CA ASP A 260 19.82 -31.13 -10.85
C ASP A 260 20.69 -30.97 -9.59
N LYS A 261 20.49 -29.91 -8.78
CA LYS A 261 21.19 -29.71 -7.51
C LYS A 261 20.67 -30.60 -6.38
N LEU A 262 19.53 -31.29 -6.57
CA LEU A 262 18.92 -32.19 -5.60
C LEU A 262 19.15 -33.65 -6.01
N GLN A 263 19.84 -34.42 -5.15
CA GLN A 263 20.11 -35.86 -5.39
C GLN A 263 18.84 -36.73 -5.46
N LYS A 264 17.72 -36.26 -4.89
CA LYS A 264 16.40 -36.90 -4.90
C LYS A 264 15.30 -35.84 -4.92
N PRO A 265 14.11 -36.13 -5.49
CA PRO A 265 12.91 -35.31 -5.30
C PRO A 265 12.65 -35.06 -3.82
N ARG A 266 12.27 -33.83 -3.46
CA ARG A 266 11.95 -33.46 -2.07
C ARG A 266 10.50 -32.99 -1.97
N SER A 267 9.79 -33.48 -0.96
CA SER A 267 8.43 -33.05 -0.69
C SER A 267 8.39 -31.57 -0.30
N LEU A 268 7.41 -30.86 -0.85
CA LEU A 268 6.95 -29.54 -0.41
C LEU A 268 5.66 -29.62 0.42
N GLY A 269 5.10 -30.83 0.57
CA GLY A 269 3.95 -31.15 1.39
C GLY A 269 2.67 -31.47 0.59
N VAL A 270 1.71 -32.05 1.32
CA VAL A 270 0.39 -32.40 0.82
C VAL A 270 -0.41 -31.15 0.41
N ILE A 271 -0.99 -31.21 -0.79
CA ILE A 271 -1.98 -30.28 -1.31
C ILE A 271 -3.32 -30.65 -0.67
N GLY A 272 -3.89 -29.72 0.11
CA GLY A 272 -5.11 -29.93 0.88
C GLY A 272 -6.36 -30.19 0.03
N GLY A 273 -7.44 -30.56 0.70
CA GLY A 273 -8.76 -30.74 0.08
C GLY A 273 -9.42 -29.44 -0.39
N SER A 274 -8.97 -28.30 0.12
CA SER A 274 -9.36 -26.96 -0.34
C SER A 274 -8.79 -26.63 -1.71
N ASP A 275 -9.42 -25.68 -2.41
CA ASP A 275 -8.95 -25.21 -3.72
C ASP A 275 -7.57 -24.55 -3.66
N PHE A 276 -7.16 -24.05 -2.50
CA PHE A 276 -5.85 -23.43 -2.27
C PHE A 276 -5.07 -24.16 -1.17
N THR A 277 -3.74 -24.24 -1.34
CA THR A 277 -2.78 -24.65 -0.31
C THR A 277 -1.56 -23.73 -0.41
N SER A 278 -1.17 -23.09 0.69
CA SER A 278 -0.01 -22.18 0.73
C SER A 278 0.94 -22.56 1.86
N ARG A 279 2.25 -22.61 1.59
CA ARG A 279 3.27 -22.95 2.61
C ARG A 279 4.64 -22.25 2.35
N PRO A 280 5.37 -21.82 3.41
CA PRO A 280 6.68 -21.17 3.30
C PRO A 280 7.87 -22.16 3.22
N VAL A 281 7.70 -23.31 2.56
CA VAL A 281 8.69 -24.41 2.54
C VAL A 281 9.85 -24.15 1.57
N LEU A 282 9.72 -23.20 0.63
CA LEU A 282 10.79 -22.87 -0.31
C LEU A 282 11.92 -22.04 0.33
N SER A 283 11.76 -21.62 1.59
CA SER A 283 12.78 -20.95 2.40
C SER A 283 14.12 -21.71 2.45
N ALA A 284 14.07 -23.04 2.40
CA ALA A 284 15.23 -23.95 2.48
C ALA A 284 16.08 -24.07 1.19
N TYR A 285 15.74 -23.36 0.10
CA TYR A 285 16.45 -23.42 -1.18
C TYR A 285 16.89 -22.03 -1.67
N ASP A 286 17.87 -22.01 -2.59
CA ASP A 286 18.26 -20.82 -3.34
C ASP A 286 17.28 -20.50 -4.48
N ALA A 287 17.18 -19.23 -4.87
CA ALA A 287 16.22 -18.76 -5.87
C ALA A 287 16.46 -19.34 -7.28
N ASP A 288 17.71 -19.64 -7.62
CA ASP A 288 18.07 -20.26 -8.90
C ASP A 288 17.62 -21.72 -8.97
N THR A 289 17.79 -22.49 -7.88
CA THR A 289 17.22 -23.84 -7.74
C THR A 289 15.69 -23.83 -7.83
N VAL A 290 15.04 -22.89 -7.14
CA VAL A 290 13.57 -22.76 -7.16
C VAL A 290 13.07 -22.47 -8.57
N SER A 291 13.59 -21.43 -9.22
CA SER A 291 13.15 -21.00 -10.56
C SER A 291 13.43 -22.02 -11.68
N ARG A 292 14.55 -22.76 -11.60
CA ARG A 292 14.90 -23.80 -12.60
C ARG A 292 14.31 -25.19 -12.32
N ALA A 293 13.76 -25.41 -11.13
CA ALA A 293 13.22 -26.71 -10.75
C ALA A 293 12.03 -27.14 -11.62
N THR A 294 11.89 -28.45 -11.76
CA THR A 294 10.65 -29.08 -12.22
C THR A 294 9.82 -29.46 -11.01
N TYR A 295 8.55 -29.08 -11.02
CA TYR A 295 7.59 -29.41 -9.98
C TYR A 295 6.74 -30.60 -10.43
N ALA A 296 6.48 -31.51 -9.51
CA ALA A 296 5.72 -32.73 -9.76
C ALA A 296 4.64 -32.94 -8.70
N VAL A 297 3.52 -33.52 -9.09
CA VAL A 297 2.45 -33.95 -8.18
C VAL A 297 2.30 -35.46 -8.26
N THR A 298 2.26 -36.13 -7.11
CA THR A 298 1.98 -37.58 -7.02
C THR A 298 0.65 -37.84 -6.29
N VAL A 299 0.09 -39.04 -6.50
CA VAL A 299 -1.07 -39.55 -5.74
C VAL A 299 -0.58 -40.50 -4.65
N GLU A 300 -0.44 -39.97 -3.44
CA GLU A 300 0.04 -40.69 -2.26
C GLU A 300 -1.13 -41.26 -1.44
N PRO A 301 -0.86 -42.12 -0.43
CA PRO A 301 -1.84 -42.46 0.60
C PRO A 301 -2.42 -41.22 1.30
N GLU A 302 -3.53 -41.40 2.03
CA GLU A 302 -4.09 -40.35 2.89
C GLU A 302 -3.03 -39.78 3.84
N GLY A 303 -2.86 -38.45 3.83
CA GLY A 303 -1.83 -37.76 4.61
C GLY A 303 -0.47 -37.62 3.92
N GLY A 304 -0.28 -38.16 2.71
CA GLY A 304 0.94 -38.03 1.92
C GLY A 304 1.87 -39.25 1.98
N SER A 305 3.08 -39.09 1.45
CA SER A 305 4.14 -40.09 1.47
C SER A 305 4.60 -40.39 2.91
N PRO A 306 4.50 -41.65 3.39
CA PRO A 306 4.97 -42.01 4.73
C PRO A 306 6.50 -41.94 4.91
N THR A 307 7.26 -41.83 3.82
CA THR A 307 8.73 -41.97 3.82
C THR A 307 9.48 -40.68 3.45
N GLY A 308 8.76 -39.61 3.09
CA GLY A 308 9.35 -38.39 2.53
C GLY A 308 9.97 -38.57 1.13
N GLN A 309 9.68 -39.69 0.46
CA GLN A 309 10.00 -39.98 -0.94
C GLN A 309 8.70 -40.38 -1.66
N ALA A 310 8.50 -39.96 -2.91
CA ALA A 310 7.30 -40.29 -3.67
C ALA A 310 7.04 -41.80 -3.68
N THR A 311 5.90 -42.25 -3.14
CA THR A 311 5.48 -43.65 -3.15
C THR A 311 4.40 -43.92 -4.19
N GLY A 312 3.69 -42.85 -4.60
CA GLY A 312 2.67 -42.87 -5.63
C GLY A 312 3.19 -42.58 -7.05
N PRO A 313 2.34 -42.78 -8.08
CA PRO A 313 2.66 -42.36 -9.44
C PRO A 313 2.70 -40.84 -9.56
N ILE A 314 3.63 -40.32 -10.37
CA ILE A 314 3.63 -38.91 -10.78
C ILE A 314 2.50 -38.73 -11.80
N VAL A 315 1.55 -37.84 -11.49
CA VAL A 315 0.34 -37.60 -12.29
C VAL A 315 0.39 -36.28 -13.06
N PHE A 316 1.05 -35.25 -12.52
CA PHE A 316 1.15 -33.93 -13.13
C PHE A 316 2.56 -33.36 -12.95
N THR A 317 3.05 -32.61 -13.94
CA THR A 317 4.33 -31.91 -13.84
C THR A 317 4.26 -30.53 -14.48
N GLY A 318 5.21 -29.65 -14.14
CA GLY A 318 5.38 -28.35 -14.77
C GLY A 318 6.70 -27.69 -14.37
N LYS A 319 7.10 -26.67 -15.13
CA LYS A 319 8.23 -25.79 -14.81
C LYS A 319 7.70 -24.39 -14.50
N LEU A 320 8.41 -23.67 -13.63
CA LEU A 320 8.12 -22.27 -13.37
C LEU A 320 8.46 -21.41 -14.60
N ILE A 321 7.62 -20.41 -14.84
CA ILE A 321 7.79 -19.34 -15.81
C ILE A 321 7.77 -18.03 -15.02
N GLU A 322 8.74 -17.15 -15.27
CA GLU A 322 8.79 -15.83 -14.65
C GLU A 322 7.68 -14.95 -15.24
N THR A 323 6.80 -14.42 -14.38
CA THR A 323 5.67 -13.57 -14.80
C THR A 323 5.86 -12.11 -14.42
N VAL A 324 6.67 -11.82 -13.41
CA VAL A 324 7.11 -10.47 -13.04
C VAL A 324 8.59 -10.55 -12.66
N PRO A 325 9.51 -9.86 -13.36
CA PRO A 325 10.91 -9.83 -12.99
C PRO A 325 11.12 -9.00 -11.71
N PRO A 326 12.15 -9.30 -10.91
CA PRO A 326 12.44 -8.53 -9.70
C PRO A 326 12.88 -7.10 -10.06
N SER A 327 12.50 -6.13 -9.23
CA SER A 327 13.09 -4.79 -9.27
C SER A 327 14.62 -4.87 -9.15
N ARG A 328 15.34 -4.32 -10.12
CA ARG A 328 16.80 -4.33 -10.20
C ARG A 328 17.44 -3.16 -9.45
#